data_AF-A0A349HAA4-F1
#
_entry.id   AF-A0A349HAA4-F1
#
_cell.length_a   1.000
_cell.length_b   1.000
_cell.length_c   1.000
_cell.angle_alpha   90.00
_cell.angle_beta   90.00
_cell.angle_gamma   90.00
#
_symmetry.space_group_name_H-M   'P 1'
#
loop_
_entity.id
_entity.type
_entity.pdbx_description
1 polymer ?
#
loop_
_entity_poly.entity_id
_entity_poly.type
_entity_poly.pdbx_seq_one_letter_code
_entity_poly.pdbx_strand_id
1 'polypeptide(L)'
;MYSISKLVKEIAGYTDSLVKQGISLQPDFVTQKILSDHPNIIGDDSDFYTCVAKETIRDQVVKRIRKFKVKPEDQIIPDSQIVMPGFERVQIAYVIEVNREQIAVPLIKMTASQRRAKVAELRAMGSGCYQHADELERYDELYPAAA
;
A
#
# COMPACT_ATOMS: atom_id res chain seq x y z
N MET A 1 -27.12 -3.94 9.96
CA MET A 1 -26.31 -2.70 9.84
C MET A 1 -25.08 -2.99 8.99
N TYR A 2 -24.71 -2.07 8.11
CA TYR A 2 -23.44 -2.15 7.37
C TYR A 2 -22.28 -1.83 8.35
N SER A 3 -21.12 -2.46 8.20
CA SER A 3 -20.00 -2.32 9.15
C SER A 3 -18.69 -2.04 8.43
N ILE A 4 -17.72 -1.44 9.15
CA ILE A 4 -16.38 -1.20 8.61
C ILE A 4 -15.70 -2.51 8.16
N SER A 5 -15.95 -3.62 8.85
CA SER A 5 -15.42 -4.93 8.42
C SER A 5 -15.97 -5.36 7.05
N LYS A 6 -17.25 -5.08 6.76
CA LYS A 6 -17.84 -5.35 5.43
C LYS A 6 -17.22 -4.45 4.37
N LEU A 7 -17.04 -3.16 4.67
CA LEU A 7 -16.35 -2.21 3.77
C LEU A 7 -14.94 -2.68 3.41
N VAL A 8 -14.16 -3.11 4.41
CA VAL A 8 -12.78 -3.59 4.19
C VAL A 8 -12.75 -4.82 3.29
N LYS A 9 -13.71 -5.75 3.44
CA LYS A 9 -13.83 -6.94 2.57
C LYS A 9 -14.22 -6.56 1.14
N GLU A 10 -15.13 -5.61 0.98
CA GLU A 10 -15.56 -5.10 -0.33
C GLU A 10 -14.40 -4.44 -1.08
N ILE A 11 -13.68 -3.53 -0.40
CA ILE A 11 -12.46 -2.89 -0.94
C ILE A 11 -11.41 -3.94 -1.31
N ALA A 12 -11.16 -4.92 -0.44
CA ALA A 12 -10.20 -5.99 -0.73
C ALA A 12 -10.59 -6.78 -1.97
N GLY A 13 -11.85 -7.23 -2.07
CA GLY A 13 -12.34 -7.98 -3.23
C GLY A 13 -12.21 -7.21 -4.54
N TYR A 14 -12.54 -5.92 -4.53
CA TYR A 14 -12.41 -5.09 -5.72
C TYR A 14 -10.94 -4.82 -6.09
N THR A 15 -10.11 -4.42 -5.13
CA THR A 15 -8.67 -4.15 -5.38
C THR A 15 -7.91 -5.39 -5.84
N ASP A 16 -8.19 -6.56 -5.27
CA ASP A 16 -7.55 -7.82 -5.67
C ASP A 16 -7.94 -8.22 -7.10
N SER A 17 -9.19 -7.98 -7.48
CA SER A 17 -9.66 -8.18 -8.85
C SER A 17 -8.92 -7.27 -9.84
N LEU A 18 -8.76 -5.98 -9.51
CA LEU A 18 -8.01 -5.04 -10.34
C LEU A 18 -6.54 -5.46 -10.50
N VAL A 19 -5.87 -5.86 -9.42
CA VAL A 19 -4.47 -6.31 -9.48
C VAL A 19 -4.34 -7.55 -10.36
N LYS A 20 -5.23 -8.54 -10.21
CA LYS A 20 -5.26 -9.75 -11.06
C LYS A 20 -5.47 -9.43 -12.53
N GLN A 21 -6.27 -8.41 -12.84
CA GLN A 21 -6.50 -7.93 -14.20
C GLN A 21 -5.34 -7.05 -14.73
N GLY A 22 -4.34 -6.75 -13.90
CA GLY A 22 -3.26 -5.85 -14.27
C GLY A 22 -3.71 -4.40 -14.37
N ILE A 23 -4.69 -3.97 -13.57
CA ILE A 23 -5.15 -2.59 -13.47
C ILE A 23 -4.51 -1.93 -12.26
N SER A 24 -4.02 -0.69 -12.43
CA SER A 24 -3.41 0.07 -11.35
C SER A 24 -4.44 0.56 -10.33
N LEU A 25 -4.08 0.53 -9.06
CA LEU A 25 -4.91 1.00 -7.97
C LEU A 25 -4.65 2.49 -7.73
N GLN A 26 -5.57 3.31 -8.22
CA GLN A 26 -5.64 4.75 -7.96
C GLN A 26 -6.61 4.98 -6.78
N PRO A 27 -6.16 5.58 -5.65
CA PRO A 27 -6.99 5.71 -4.46
C PRO A 27 -8.34 6.37 -4.73
N ASP A 28 -8.37 7.47 -5.49
CA ASP A 28 -9.61 8.19 -5.79
C ASP A 28 -10.57 7.41 -6.69
N PHE A 29 -10.05 6.68 -7.69
CA PHE A 29 -10.92 5.91 -8.58
C PHE A 29 -11.54 4.72 -7.86
N VAL A 30 -10.76 4.05 -7.01
CA VAL A 30 -11.27 2.97 -6.16
C VAL A 30 -12.31 3.52 -5.18
N THR A 31 -12.02 4.65 -4.53
CA THR A 31 -12.94 5.31 -3.58
C THR A 31 -14.25 5.67 -4.26
N GLN A 32 -14.19 6.34 -5.42
CA GLN A 32 -15.36 6.76 -6.18
C GLN A 32 -16.19 5.56 -6.63
N LYS A 33 -15.54 4.47 -7.06
CA LYS A 33 -16.24 3.25 -7.47
C LYS A 33 -17.01 2.64 -6.30
N ILE A 34 -16.36 2.47 -5.15
CA ILE A 34 -17.03 1.92 -3.96
C ILE A 34 -18.18 2.84 -3.54
N LEU A 35 -17.97 4.16 -3.48
CA LEU A 35 -19.04 5.11 -3.15
C LEU A 35 -20.23 4.99 -4.11
N SER A 36 -19.99 4.84 -5.42
CA SER A 36 -21.05 4.70 -6.43
C SER A 36 -21.86 3.40 -6.33
N ASP A 37 -21.34 2.38 -5.65
CA ASP A 37 -22.06 1.13 -5.39
C ASP A 37 -23.09 1.26 -4.25
N HIS A 38 -23.08 2.38 -3.52
CA HIS A 38 -24.02 2.69 -2.43
C HIS A 38 -24.81 3.99 -2.72
N PRO A 39 -25.63 4.05 -3.79
CA PRO A 39 -26.26 5.30 -4.25
C PRO A 39 -27.43 5.79 -3.38
N ASN A 40 -27.92 4.96 -2.45
CA ASN A 40 -29.18 5.21 -1.73
C ASN A 40 -29.00 6.07 -0.47
N ILE A 41 -28.32 7.22 -0.60
CA ILE A 41 -28.22 8.23 0.46
C ILE A 41 -29.28 9.30 0.18
N ILE A 42 -30.29 9.42 1.05
CA ILE A 42 -31.47 10.28 0.85
C ILE A 42 -31.66 11.14 2.10
N GLY A 43 -32.10 12.38 1.91
CA GLY A 43 -32.44 13.33 2.99
C GLY A 43 -31.62 14.62 2.90
N ASP A 44 -31.95 15.57 3.78
CA ASP A 44 -31.38 16.92 3.78
C ASP A 44 -29.86 16.92 4.04
N ASP A 45 -29.37 15.93 4.80
CA ASP A 45 -27.94 15.77 5.12
C ASP A 45 -27.19 14.84 4.14
N SER A 46 -27.77 14.51 2.98
CA SER A 46 -27.17 13.55 2.03
C SER A 46 -25.75 13.91 1.59
N ASP A 47 -25.47 15.19 1.37
CA ASP A 47 -24.12 15.67 1.03
C ASP A 47 -23.14 15.47 2.20
N PHE A 48 -23.56 15.76 3.42
CA PHE A 48 -22.74 15.56 4.62
C PHE A 48 -22.33 14.09 4.78
N TYR A 49 -23.30 13.17 4.69
CA TYR A 49 -23.01 11.74 4.78
C TYR A 49 -22.15 11.24 3.61
N THR A 50 -22.36 11.77 2.40
CA THR A 50 -21.51 11.47 1.25
C THR A 50 -20.05 11.88 1.48
N CYS A 51 -19.82 13.08 2.01
CA CYS A 51 -18.47 13.56 2.34
C CYS A 51 -17.78 12.68 3.38
N VAL A 52 -18.48 12.37 4.48
CA VAL A 52 -17.95 11.52 5.56
C VAL A 52 -17.67 10.10 5.07
N ALA A 53 -18.58 9.55 4.25
CA ALA A 53 -18.42 8.23 3.65
C ALA A 53 -17.20 8.20 2.72
N LYS A 54 -17.05 9.20 1.83
CA LYS A 54 -15.91 9.30 0.91
C LYS A 54 -14.57 9.29 1.65
N GLU A 55 -14.44 10.09 2.70
CA GLU A 55 -13.20 10.16 3.49
C GLU A 55 -12.90 8.81 4.17
N THR A 56 -13.92 8.20 4.77
CA THR A 56 -13.79 6.89 5.43
C THR A 56 -13.37 5.81 4.43
N ILE A 57 -13.99 5.78 3.25
CA ILE A 57 -13.65 4.82 2.18
C ILE A 57 -12.21 5.07 1.72
N ARG A 58 -11.83 6.32 1.45
CA ARG A 58 -10.48 6.68 0.99
C ARG A 58 -9.41 6.23 1.99
N ASP A 59 -9.61 6.45 3.28
CA ASP A 59 -8.68 5.99 4.32
C ASP A 59 -8.48 4.46 4.27
N GLN A 60 -9.56 3.69 4.13
CA GLN A 60 -9.48 2.23 4.02
C GLN A 60 -8.80 1.78 2.71
N VAL A 61 -9.05 2.47 1.60
CA VAL A 61 -8.39 2.22 0.31
C VAL A 61 -6.88 2.49 0.40
N VAL A 62 -6.48 3.61 1.00
CA VAL A 62 -5.06 3.96 1.18
C VAL A 62 -4.37 2.95 2.09
N LYS A 63 -5.02 2.52 3.18
CA LYS A 63 -4.52 1.43 4.05
C LYS A 63 -4.33 0.13 3.27
N ARG A 64 -5.24 -0.21 2.34
CA ARG A 64 -5.11 -1.38 1.48
C ARG A 64 -3.93 -1.25 0.52
N ILE A 65 -3.77 -0.10 -0.15
CA ILE A 65 -2.66 0.17 -1.08
C ILE A 65 -1.30 0.08 -0.38
N ARG A 66 -1.22 0.56 0.87
CA ARG A 66 0.00 0.49 1.69
C ARG A 66 0.49 -0.93 1.95
N LYS A 67 -0.34 -1.97 1.76
CA LYS A 67 0.12 -3.37 1.84
C LYS A 67 1.16 -3.74 0.79
N PHE A 68 1.16 -3.04 -0.35
CA PHE A 68 2.16 -3.22 -1.42
C PHE A 68 3.39 -2.33 -1.25
N LYS A 69 3.45 -1.55 -0.16
CA LYS A 69 4.63 -0.75 0.16
C LYS A 69 5.64 -1.67 0.82
N VAL A 70 6.83 -1.75 0.24
CA VAL A 70 7.94 -2.51 0.83
C VAL A 70 8.40 -1.79 2.09
N LYS A 71 8.47 -2.53 3.20
CA LYS A 71 9.06 -2.04 4.44
C LYS A 71 10.32 -2.83 4.82
N PRO A 72 11.22 -2.25 5.64
CA PRO A 72 12.36 -2.97 6.17
C PRO A 72 11.98 -4.23 6.97
N GLU A 73 10.89 -4.18 7.74
CA GLU A 73 10.38 -5.30 8.55
C GLU A 73 9.87 -6.49 7.71
N ASP A 74 9.42 -6.25 6.46
CA ASP A 74 8.96 -7.30 5.54
C ASP A 74 10.12 -8.17 5.01
N GLN A 75 11.37 -7.85 5.40
CA GLN A 75 12.55 -8.60 4.98
C GLN A 75 12.64 -9.98 5.65
N ILE A 76 11.99 -10.20 6.80
CA ILE A 76 12.14 -11.45 7.57
C ILE A 76 11.29 -12.58 6.95
N ILE A 77 10.01 -12.34 6.68
CA ILE A 77 9.12 -13.30 5.98
C ILE A 77 8.19 -12.50 5.06
N PRO A 78 8.29 -12.66 3.72
CA PRO A 78 7.42 -11.93 2.80
C PRO A 78 5.99 -12.50 2.83
N ASP A 79 4.99 -11.62 2.76
CA ASP A 79 3.58 -12.01 2.69
C ASP A 79 3.29 -12.76 1.37
N SER A 80 2.97 -14.05 1.48
CA SER A 80 2.72 -14.93 0.34
C SER A 80 1.55 -14.48 -0.55
N GLN A 81 0.64 -13.64 -0.04
CA GLN A 81 -0.48 -13.10 -0.82
C GLN A 81 -0.04 -12.03 -1.83
N ILE A 82 1.10 -11.38 -1.59
CA ILE A 82 1.61 -10.30 -2.44
C ILE A 82 2.86 -10.71 -3.22
N VAL A 83 3.47 -11.86 -2.91
CA VAL A 83 4.61 -12.40 -3.66
C VAL A 83 4.16 -12.99 -4.99
N MET A 84 4.89 -12.68 -6.05
CA MET A 84 4.70 -13.21 -7.39
C MET A 84 5.04 -14.71 -7.41
N PRO A 85 4.17 -15.58 -7.96
CA PRO A 85 4.47 -17.00 -8.10
C PRO A 85 5.80 -17.25 -8.80
N GLY A 86 6.64 -18.11 -8.21
CA GLY A 86 7.96 -18.46 -8.74
C GLY A 86 9.10 -17.52 -8.33
N PHE A 87 8.83 -16.51 -7.51
CA PHE A 87 9.84 -15.61 -6.95
C PHE A 87 9.79 -15.63 -5.41
N GLU A 88 10.91 -15.31 -4.77
CA GLU A 88 10.98 -15.25 -3.31
C GLU A 88 10.47 -13.92 -2.73
N ARG A 89 10.75 -12.80 -3.41
CA ARG A 89 10.52 -11.44 -2.86
C ARG A 89 9.93 -10.46 -3.87
N VAL A 90 9.78 -10.86 -5.13
CA VAL A 90 9.14 -10.03 -6.14
C VAL A 90 7.65 -9.96 -5.84
N GLN A 91 7.08 -8.75 -5.79
CA GLN A 91 5.67 -8.57 -5.49
C GLN A 91 4.82 -8.49 -6.77
N ILE A 92 3.53 -8.85 -6.66
CA ILE A 92 2.56 -8.76 -7.75
C ILE A 92 2.25 -7.30 -8.15
N ALA A 93 2.41 -6.36 -7.23
CA ALA A 93 2.26 -4.93 -7.44
C ALA A 93 3.22 -4.16 -6.53
N TYR A 94 3.59 -2.94 -6.94
CA TYR A 94 4.43 -2.05 -6.15
C TYR A 94 3.79 -0.67 -6.04
N VAL A 95 3.93 -0.06 -4.86
CA VAL A 95 3.58 1.36 -4.69
C VAL A 95 4.63 2.23 -5.35
N ILE A 96 4.19 3.17 -6.20
CA ILE A 96 5.01 4.23 -6.76
C ILE A 96 4.34 5.59 -6.51
N GLU A 97 5.12 6.65 -6.57
CA GLU A 97 4.59 8.02 -6.52
C GLU A 97 4.35 8.54 -7.94
N VAL A 98 3.12 9.00 -8.20
CA VAL A 98 2.73 9.66 -9.45
C VAL A 98 1.93 10.89 -9.08
N ASN A 99 2.33 12.07 -9.56
CA ASN A 99 1.66 13.34 -9.25
C ASN A 99 1.50 13.59 -7.73
N ARG A 100 2.50 13.22 -6.91
CA ARG A 100 2.49 13.26 -5.43
C ARG A 100 1.48 12.34 -4.76
N GLU A 101 0.84 11.44 -5.50
CA GLU A 101 -0.03 10.41 -4.95
C GLU A 101 0.63 9.03 -4.98
N GLN A 102 0.37 8.24 -3.94
CA GLN A 102 0.82 6.85 -3.87
C GLN A 102 -0.19 5.94 -4.54
N ILE A 103 0.26 5.27 -5.59
CA ILE A 103 -0.57 4.38 -6.41
C ILE A 103 0.08 3.00 -6.42
N ALA A 104 -0.70 1.92 -6.39
CA ALA A 104 -0.15 0.59 -6.59
C ALA A 104 -0.25 0.19 -8.05
N VAL A 105 0.89 -0.12 -8.67
CA VAL A 105 0.96 -0.55 -10.07
C VAL A 105 1.33 -2.03 -10.11
N PRO A 106 0.51 -2.88 -10.75
CA PRO A 106 0.86 -4.28 -10.99
C PRO A 106 2.20 -4.40 -11.71
N LEU A 107 3.06 -5.33 -11.29
CA LEU A 107 4.41 -5.50 -11.83
C LEU A 107 4.42 -5.64 -13.36
N ILE A 108 3.44 -6.36 -13.89
CA ILE A 108 3.25 -6.60 -15.33
C ILE A 108 2.93 -5.32 -16.13
N LYS A 109 2.47 -4.25 -15.47
CA LYS A 109 2.20 -2.94 -16.07
C LYS A 109 3.25 -1.90 -15.75
N MET A 110 4.19 -2.20 -14.85
CA MET A 110 5.29 -1.28 -14.61
C MET A 110 6.13 -1.15 -15.88
N THR A 111 6.47 0.08 -16.22
CA THR A 111 7.47 0.37 -17.26
C THR A 111 8.86 -0.04 -16.78
N ALA A 112 9.80 -0.20 -17.72
CA ALA A 112 11.19 -0.52 -17.39
C ALA A 112 11.84 0.58 -16.52
N SER A 113 11.49 1.85 -16.74
CA SER A 113 11.96 2.97 -15.91
C SER A 113 11.42 2.89 -14.49
N GLN A 114 10.12 2.61 -14.31
CA GLN A 114 9.52 2.41 -12.98
C GLN A 114 10.17 1.25 -12.23
N ARG A 115 10.44 0.12 -12.90
CA ARG A 115 11.14 -1.01 -12.27
C ARG A 115 12.57 -0.62 -11.84
N ARG A 116 13.32 0.09 -12.70
CA ARG A 116 14.67 0.56 -12.35
C ARG A 116 14.66 1.53 -11.16
N ALA A 117 13.70 2.46 -11.14
CA ALA A 117 13.52 3.38 -10.01
C ALA A 117 13.22 2.61 -8.72
N LYS A 118 12.35 1.60 -8.77
CA LYS A 118 12.06 0.74 -7.61
C LYS A 118 13.29 -0.04 -7.15
N VAL A 119 14.11 -0.56 -8.06
CA VAL A 119 15.39 -1.21 -7.70
C VAL A 119 16.33 -0.23 -6.99
N ALA A 120 16.43 1.01 -7.47
CA ALA A 120 17.25 2.03 -6.83
C ALA A 120 16.75 2.38 -5.42
N GLU A 121 15.45 2.56 -5.25
CA GLU A 121 14.80 2.78 -3.95
C GLU A 121 15.08 1.64 -2.96
N LEU A 122 14.94 0.38 -3.39
CA LEU A 122 15.20 -0.78 -2.54
C LEU A 122 16.67 -0.88 -2.11
N ARG A 123 17.60 -0.58 -3.01
CA ARG A 123 19.04 -0.54 -2.68
C ARG A 123 19.37 0.59 -1.71
N ALA A 124 18.78 1.78 -1.90
CA ALA A 124 18.96 2.90 -1.00
C ALA A 124 18.42 2.59 0.41
N MET A 125 17.24 1.97 0.49
CA MET A 125 16.68 1.49 1.75
C MET A 125 17.61 0.50 2.45
N GLY A 126 18.14 -0.49 1.72
CA GLY A 126 19.12 -1.44 2.27
C GLY A 126 20.37 -0.74 2.80
N SER A 127 20.94 0.20 2.03
CA SER A 127 22.09 0.99 2.46
C SER A 127 21.81 1.80 3.74
N GLY A 128 20.62 2.38 3.87
CA GLY A 128 20.22 3.12 5.06
C GLY A 128 20.07 2.23 6.29
N CYS A 129 19.60 0.98 6.10
CA CYS A 129 19.54 0.01 7.18
C CYS A 129 20.93 -0.37 7.71
N TYR A 130 21.92 -0.58 6.83
CA TYR A 130 23.30 -0.84 7.26
C TYR A 130 23.89 0.33 8.04
N GLN A 131 23.77 1.56 7.52
CA GLN A 131 24.23 2.76 8.22
C GLN A 131 23.57 2.93 9.60
N HIS A 132 22.29 2.60 9.71
CA HIS A 132 21.59 2.68 10.99
C HIS A 132 22.08 1.63 11.99
N ALA A 133 22.41 0.41 11.53
CA ALA A 133 23.01 -0.61 12.38
C ALA A 133 24.40 -0.18 12.89
N ASP A 134 25.25 0.36 12.02
CA ASP A 134 26.58 0.88 12.40
C ASP A 134 26.48 1.97 13.49
N GLU A 135 25.45 2.84 13.40
CA GLU A 135 25.20 3.88 14.41
C GLU A 135 24.74 3.31 15.76
N LEU A 136 23.98 2.21 15.76
CA LEU A 136 23.59 1.51 16.99
C LEU A 136 24.79 0.82 17.64
N GLU A 137 25.64 0.18 16.85
CA GLU A 137 26.90 -0.41 17.34
C GLU A 137 27.80 0.68 17.96
N ARG A 138 27.96 1.82 17.29
CA ARG A 138 28.70 2.98 17.81
C ARG A 138 28.08 3.55 19.09
N TYR A 139 26.75 3.54 19.20
CA TYR A 139 26.07 3.97 20.42
C TYR A 139 26.39 3.04 21.59
N ASP A 140 26.32 1.72 21.39
CA ASP A 140 26.62 0.73 22.43
C ASP A 140 28.10 0.79 22.89
N GLU A 141 29.03 1.09 21.98
CA GLU A 141 30.44 1.34 22.33
C GLU A 141 30.62 2.56 23.24
N LEU A 142 29.89 3.65 22.96
CA LEU A 142 29.96 4.89 23.73
C LEU A 142 29.18 4.83 25.05
N TYR A 143 28.12 4.02 25.10
CA TYR A 143 27.21 3.90 26.23
C TYR A 143 26.91 2.42 26.55
N PRO A 144 27.90 1.67 27.06
CA PRO A 144 27.71 0.25 27.34
C PRO A 144 26.58 0.05 28.35
N ALA A 145 25.68 -0.90 28.07
CA ALA A 145 24.68 -1.31 29.04
C ALA A 145 25.39 -1.82 30.32
N ALA A 146 24.89 -1.41 31.49
CA ALA A 146 25.37 -1.97 32.74
C ALA A 146 25.07 -3.48 32.76
N ALA A 147 26.12 -4.28 32.97
CA ALA A 147 26.07 -5.74 33.02
C ALA A 147 25.20 -6.27 34.17
#